data_AF-A0A316S757-F1
#
_entry.id   AF-A0A316S757-F1
#
_cell.length_a   1.000
_cell.length_b   1.000
_cell.length_c   1.000
_cell.angle_alpha   90.00
_cell.angle_beta   90.00
_cell.angle_gamma   90.00
#
_symmetry.space_group_name_H-M   'P 1'
#
loop_
_entity.id
_entity.type
_entity.pdbx_description
1 polymer ?
#
loop_
_entity_poly.entity_id
_entity_poly.type
_entity_poly.pdbx_seq_one_letter_code
_entity_poly.pdbx_strand_id
1 'polypeptide(L)'
;MEKQQSLMPKIAEMLGVGIKEVFKVESPEGKIYDNDYMIDTNALWERKKGNITWYVDYYTLRTLLNGTETLIRLPENEREYVK
;
A
#
# COMPACT_ATOMS: atom_id res chain seq x y z
N MET A 1 20.21 21.88 -8.22
CA MET A 1 19.81 20.47 -7.97
C MET A 1 18.34 20.35 -8.31
N GLU A 2 18.00 19.61 -9.36
CA GLU A 2 16.61 19.22 -9.60
C GLU A 2 16.13 18.38 -8.42
N LYS A 3 14.98 18.71 -7.82
CA LYS A 3 14.33 17.83 -6.85
C LYS A 3 13.89 16.59 -7.60
N GLN A 4 14.55 15.44 -7.38
CA GLN A 4 14.02 14.16 -7.85
C GLN A 4 12.61 14.00 -7.26
N GLN A 5 11.61 14.03 -8.13
CA GLN A 5 10.23 13.75 -7.73
C GLN A 5 10.10 12.26 -7.47
N SER A 6 9.49 11.91 -6.35
CA SER A 6 9.20 10.52 -5.99
C SER A 6 8.31 9.85 -7.03
N LEU A 7 8.57 8.56 -7.30
CA LEU A 7 7.75 7.75 -8.21
C LEU A 7 6.51 7.16 -7.53
N MET A 8 6.37 7.29 -6.21
CA MET A 8 5.27 6.66 -5.48
C MET A 8 3.87 7.04 -5.95
N PRO A 9 3.58 8.31 -6.36
CA PRO A 9 2.28 8.65 -6.96
C PRO A 9 1.95 7.83 -8.21
N LYS A 10 2.94 7.59 -9.08
CA LYS A 10 2.74 6.73 -10.26
C LYS A 10 2.56 5.27 -9.88
N ILE A 11 3.26 4.82 -8.84
CA ILE A 11 3.09 3.45 -8.34
C ILE A 11 1.68 3.25 -7.76
N ALA A 12 1.15 4.21 -7.00
CA ALA A 12 -0.22 4.14 -6.49
C ALA A 12 -1.24 4.06 -7.64
N GLU A 13 -1.06 4.89 -8.69
CA GLU A 13 -1.86 4.84 -9.91
C GLU A 13 -1.77 3.47 -10.62
N MET A 14 -0.56 2.94 -10.80
CA MET A 14 -0.34 1.62 -11.41
C MET A 14 -1.00 0.48 -10.63
N LEU A 15 -0.99 0.56 -9.30
CA LEU A 15 -1.64 -0.41 -8.42
C LEU A 15 -3.14 -0.13 -8.23
N GLY A 16 -3.67 0.91 -8.88
CA GLY A 16 -5.09 1.24 -8.90
C GLY A 16 -5.63 1.75 -7.56
N VAL A 17 -4.80 2.35 -6.71
CA VAL A 17 -5.13 2.79 -5.35
C VAL A 17 -4.85 4.28 -5.15
N GLY A 18 -5.65 4.97 -4.35
CA GLY A 18 -5.41 6.37 -4.02
C GLY A 18 -4.19 6.58 -3.11
N ILE A 19 -3.57 7.75 -3.20
CA ILE A 19 -2.56 8.16 -2.22
C ILE A 19 -3.19 8.24 -0.83
N LYS A 20 -2.52 7.64 0.16
CA LYS A 20 -2.97 7.44 1.54
C LYS A 20 -4.27 6.63 1.68
N GLU A 21 -4.79 6.01 0.62
CA GLU A 21 -5.89 5.04 0.72
C GLU A 21 -5.38 3.76 1.38
N VAL A 22 -6.12 3.27 2.37
CA VAL A 22 -5.80 2.01 3.05
C VAL A 22 -6.29 0.83 2.21
N PHE A 23 -5.41 -0.15 2.03
CA PHE A 23 -5.69 -1.40 1.33
C PHE A 23 -5.13 -2.61 2.07
N LYS A 24 -5.52 -3.80 1.60
CA LYS A 24 -5.04 -5.10 2.08
C LYS A 24 -4.17 -5.75 1.02
N VAL A 25 -3.36 -6.72 1.44
CA VAL A 25 -2.52 -7.52 0.54
C VAL A 25 -2.87 -8.98 0.70
N GLU A 26 -3.00 -9.66 -0.42
CA GLU A 26 -3.22 -11.10 -0.52
C GLU A 26 -1.94 -11.80 -0.98
N SER A 27 -1.55 -12.85 -0.26
CA SER A 27 -0.40 -13.68 -0.58
C SER A 27 -0.65 -14.54 -1.83
N PRO A 28 0.40 -15.12 -2.45
CA PRO A 28 0.25 -16.01 -3.59
C PRO A 28 -0.67 -17.22 -3.32
N GLU A 29 -0.80 -17.62 -2.05
CA GLU A 29 -1.65 -18.71 -1.59
C GLU A 29 -3.11 -18.30 -1.32
N GLY A 30 -3.48 -17.04 -1.61
CA GLY A 30 -4.84 -16.52 -1.40
C GLY A 30 -5.12 -16.12 0.06
N LYS A 31 -4.09 -15.88 0.87
CA LYS A 31 -4.24 -15.45 2.26
C LYS A 31 -4.15 -13.93 2.35
N ILE A 32 -5.20 -13.29 2.85
CA ILE A 32 -5.18 -11.85 3.15
C ILE A 32 -4.41 -11.62 4.46
N TYR A 33 -3.41 -10.74 4.43
CA TYR A 33 -2.68 -10.34 5.63
C TYR A 33 -3.53 -9.48 6.56
N ASP A 34 -3.37 -9.69 7.87
CA ASP A 34 -4.04 -8.88 8.91
C ASP A 34 -3.26 -7.57 9.21
N ASN A 35 -2.76 -6.95 8.15
CA ASN A 35 -2.08 -5.67 8.15
C ASN A 35 -2.86 -4.68 7.28
N ASP A 36 -2.74 -3.40 7.59
CA ASP A 36 -3.17 -2.30 6.73
C ASP A 36 -1.96 -1.81 5.95
N TYR A 37 -2.15 -1.47 4.69
CA TYR A 37 -1.13 -0.89 3.84
C TYR A 37 -1.62 0.43 3.26
N MET A 38 -0.70 1.37 3.06
CA MET A 38 -0.98 2.59 2.31
C MET A 38 0.25 3.02 1.51
N ILE A 39 0.03 3.66 0.37
CA ILE A 39 1.09 4.32 -0.38
C ILE A 39 0.97 5.83 -0.14
N ASP A 40 2.03 6.46 0.35
CA ASP A 40 2.12 7.92 0.42
C ASP A 40 3.03 8.46 -0.68
N THR A 41 3.41 9.74 -0.62
CA THR A 41 4.27 10.35 -1.62
C THR A 41 5.72 9.85 -1.59
N ASN A 42 6.14 9.06 -0.60
CA ASN A 42 7.54 8.71 -0.36
C ASN A 42 7.79 7.20 -0.19
N ALA A 43 6.80 6.42 0.28
CA ALA A 43 6.96 5.00 0.53
C ALA A 43 5.62 4.24 0.52
N LEU A 44 5.73 2.91 0.51
CA LEU A 44 4.67 2.02 0.96
C LEU A 44 4.84 1.80 2.46
N TRP A 45 3.75 1.96 3.19
CA TRP A 45 3.69 1.82 4.64
C TRP A 45 2.82 0.63 5.01
N GLU A 46 3.23 -0.10 6.03
CA GLU A 46 2.46 -1.14 6.68
C GLU A 46 2.12 -0.75 8.12
N ARG A 47 0.98 -1.22 8.60
CA ARG A 47 0.55 -1.10 10.00
C ARG A 47 -0.19 -2.38 10.38
N LYS A 48 0.24 -3.02 11.46
CA LYS A 48 -0.54 -4.13 12.03
C LYS A 48 -1.92 -3.63 12.45
N LYS A 49 -2.97 -4.39 12.15
CA LYS A 49 -4.34 -3.99 12.46
C LYS A 49 -4.49 -3.57 13.92
N GLY A 50 -5.11 -2.41 14.14
CA GLY A 50 -5.35 -1.85 15.48
C GLY A 50 -4.17 -1.11 16.12
N ASN A 51 -2.99 -1.12 15.50
CA ASN A 51 -1.87 -0.29 15.94
C ASN A 51 -1.95 1.11 15.32
N ILE A 52 -1.26 2.09 15.92
CA ILE A 52 -1.18 3.47 15.41
C ILE A 52 0.09 3.69 14.57
N THR A 53 1.14 2.90 14.84
CA THR A 53 2.46 3.06 14.22
C THR A 53 2.52 2.45 12.83
N TRP A 54 3.07 3.22 11.89
CA TRP A 54 3.35 2.80 10.52
C TRP A 54 4.84 2.52 10.32
N TYR A 55 5.16 1.52 9.50
CA TYR A 55 6.52 1.14 9.14
C TYR A 55 6.66 1.11 7.63
N VAL A 56 7.84 1.49 7.13
CA VAL A 56 8.12 1.38 5.70
C VAL A 56 8.33 -0.09 5.33
N ASP A 57 7.62 -0.57 4.32
CA ASP A 57 7.73 -1.94 3.84
C ASP A 57 8.11 -1.99 2.36
N TYR A 58 9.42 -2.13 2.11
CA TYR A 58 9.94 -2.28 0.76
C TYR A 58 9.78 -3.71 0.21
N TYR A 59 9.57 -4.71 1.07
CA TYR A 59 9.40 -6.08 0.63
C TYR A 59 8.03 -6.24 -0.05
N THR A 60 6.95 -5.82 0.62
CA THR A 60 5.60 -5.88 0.06
C THR A 60 5.45 -5.00 -1.18
N LEU A 61 6.11 -3.84 -1.22
CA LEU A 61 6.13 -3.02 -2.42
C LEU A 61 6.70 -3.78 -3.63
N ARG A 62 7.80 -4.50 -3.43
CA ARG A 62 8.45 -5.28 -4.49
C ARG A 62 7.56 -6.44 -4.96
N THR A 63 6.91 -7.16 -4.06
CA THR A 63 6.03 -8.29 -4.40
C THR A 63 4.78 -7.84 -5.15
N LEU A 64 4.18 -6.70 -4.77
CA LEU A 64 3.06 -6.08 -5.48
C LEU A 64 3.46 -5.65 -6.90
N LEU A 65 4.60 -4.97 -7.06
CA LEU A 65 5.08 -4.53 -8.38
C LEU A 65 5.47 -5.71 -9.29
N ASN A 66 5.89 -6.83 -8.71
CA ASN A 66 6.18 -8.05 -9.46
C ASN A 66 4.93 -8.90 -9.74
N GLY A 67 3.76 -8.53 -9.20
CA GLY A 67 2.53 -9.32 -9.30
C GLY A 67 2.60 -10.67 -8.57
N THR A 68 3.50 -10.81 -7.60
CA THR A 68 3.58 -12.00 -6.73
C THR A 68 2.49 -11.95 -5.66
N GLU A 69 2.27 -10.77 -5.10
CA GLU A 69 1.16 -10.50 -4.18
C GLU A 69 0.14 -9.59 -4.86
N THR A 70 -1.11 -9.66 -4.40
CA THR A 70 -2.20 -8.89 -4.98
C THR A 70 -2.69 -7.82 -3.99
N LEU A 71 -2.82 -6.59 -4.47
CA LEU A 71 -3.48 -5.52 -3.73
C LEU A 71 -4.99 -5.76 -3.72
N ILE A 72 -5.58 -5.76 -2.54
CA ILE A 72 -7.03 -5.85 -2.32
C ILE A 72 -7.52 -4.50 -1.80
N ARG A 73 -8.27 -3.78 -2.65
CA ARG A 73 -8.93 -2.54 -2.26
C ARG A 73 -10.12 -2.84 -1.36
N LEU A 74 -10.31 -2.01 -0.34
CA LEU A 74 -11.49 -2.10 0.51
C LEU A 74 -12.74 -1.63 -0.25
N PRO A 75 -13.93 -2.21 0.08
CA PRO A 75 -15.22 -1.72 -0.42
C PRO A 75 -15.39 -0.21 -0.17
N GLU A 76 -16.14 0.48 -1.03
CA GLU A 76 -16.25 1.94 -0.98
C GLU A 76 -16.72 2.49 0.37
N ASN A 77 -17.64 1.78 1.03
CA ASN A 77 -18.17 2.12 2.35
C ASN A 77 -17.19 1.84 3.51
N GLU A 78 -16.08 1.16 3.24
CA GLU A 78 -15.03 0.79 4.21
C GLU A 78 -13.69 1.47 3.88
N ARG A 79 -13.60 2.25 2.80
CA ARG A 79 -12.38 2.97 2.43
C ARG A 79 -11.98 3.95 3.53
N GLU A 80 -10.76 3.80 4.01
CA GLU A 80 -10.10 4.71 4.95
C GLU A 80 -8.98 5.46 4.22
N TYR A 81 -8.81 6.75 4.54
CA TYR A 81 -7.69 7.56 4.07
C TYR A 81 -6.93 8.13 5.28
N VAL A 82 -5.63 7.89 5.32
CA VAL A 82 -4.77 8.44 6.37
C VAL A 82 -4.55 9.93 6.09
N LYS A 83 -4.61 10.78 7.14
CA LYS A 83 -4.45 12.24 7.00
C LYS A 83 -2.99 12.67 6.83
#